data_AF-A0A2V2B369-F1
#
_entry.id   AF-A0A2V2B369-F1
#
_cell.length_a   1.000
_cell.length_b   1.000
_cell.length_c   1.000
_cell.angle_alpha   90.00
_cell.angle_beta   90.00
_cell.angle_gamma   90.00
#
_symmetry.space_group_name_H-M   'P 1'
#
loop_
_entity.id
_entity.type
_entity.pdbx_description
1 polymer ?
#
loop_
_entity_poly.entity_id
_entity_poly.type
_entity_poly.pdbx_seq_one_letter_code
_entity_poly.pdbx_strand_id
1 'polypeptide(L)'
;MERQPEGVVRSPGETVREAQRLLDAGMPFHAHEVFEDAWKSGPEAAAPLWRGLAQLAVGLTHAARGNTVGGARLLRRGAAGIEGLDGVPYGVDVPGLVRWAGELAGRVADGGPAVDAAREAPRLGG
;
A
#
# COMPACT_ATOMS: atom_id res chain seq x y z
N MET A 1 9.27 -17.43 2.14
CA MET A 1 8.55 -16.41 2.92
C MET A 1 7.11 -16.89 3.00
N GLU A 2 6.61 -17.15 4.20
CA GLU A 2 5.26 -17.69 4.40
C GLU A 2 4.22 -16.61 4.09
N ARG A 3 3.09 -16.97 3.45
CA ARG A 3 2.01 -16.04 3.08
C ARG A 3 1.24 -15.60 4.34
N GLN A 4 0.52 -14.47 4.28
CA GLN A 4 -0.46 -14.17 5.33
C GLN A 4 -1.55 -15.26 5.37
N PRO A 5 -2.12 -15.58 6.56
CA PRO A 5 -3.30 -16.42 6.64
C PRO A 5 -4.46 -15.76 5.89
N GLU A 6 -4.98 -16.46 4.88
CA GLU A 6 -6.06 -15.98 4.01
C GLU A 6 -7.42 -16.04 4.74
N GLY A 7 -8.30 -15.08 4.47
CA GLY A 7 -9.68 -15.08 4.99
C GLY A 7 -9.83 -14.61 6.44
N VAL A 8 -8.81 -13.98 7.01
CA VAL A 8 -8.88 -13.37 8.34
C VAL A 8 -9.67 -12.06 8.25
N VAL A 9 -10.90 -12.07 8.78
CA VAL A 9 -11.74 -10.87 8.87
C VAL A 9 -11.17 -9.94 9.93
N ARG A 10 -10.70 -8.77 9.50
CA ARG A 10 -10.21 -7.69 10.36
C ARG A 10 -11.17 -6.51 10.30
N SER A 11 -11.37 -5.82 11.42
CA SER A 11 -11.97 -4.50 11.35
C SER A 11 -11.07 -3.55 10.55
N PRO A 12 -11.60 -2.50 9.95
CA PRO A 12 -10.79 -1.55 9.18
C PRO A 12 -9.58 -0.96 9.94
N GLY A 13 -9.73 -0.66 11.23
CA GLY A 13 -8.63 -0.16 12.05
C GLY A 13 -7.56 -1.23 12.32
N GLU A 14 -7.96 -2.50 12.46
CA GLU A 14 -7.00 -3.61 12.57
C GLU A 14 -6.28 -3.88 11.26
N THR A 15 -6.98 -3.79 10.12
CA THR A 15 -6.38 -3.87 8.78
C THR A 15 -5.26 -2.84 8.62
N VAL A 16 -5.53 -1.57 8.96
CA VAL A 16 -4.54 -0.49 8.85
C VAL A 16 -3.36 -0.71 9.80
N ARG A 17 -3.61 -1.07 11.07
CA ARG A 17 -2.53 -1.33 12.05
C ARG A 17 -1.65 -2.50 11.65
N GLU A 18 -2.25 -3.60 11.19
CA GLU A 18 -1.47 -4.78 10.79
C GLU A 18 -0.67 -4.51 9.51
N ALA A 19 -1.26 -3.84 8.52
CA ALA A 19 -0.54 -3.42 7.33
C ALA A 19 0.62 -2.47 7.65
N GLN A 20 0.44 -1.51 8.58
CA GLN A 20 1.52 -0.62 9.02
C GLN A 20 2.67 -1.44 9.63
N ARG A 21 2.37 -2.37 10.56
CA ARG A 21 3.38 -3.22 11.19
C ARG A 21 4.19 -4.02 10.17
N LEU A 22 3.53 -4.53 9.13
CA LEU A 22 4.18 -5.27 8.05
C LEU A 22 5.02 -4.38 7.16
N LEU A 23 4.55 -3.17 6.82
CA LEU A 23 5.33 -2.18 6.07
C LEU A 23 6.59 -1.77 6.84
N ASP A 24 6.45 -1.43 8.13
CA ASP A 24 7.56 -1.07 9.01
C ASP A 24 8.60 -2.21 9.12
N ALA A 25 8.17 -3.47 9.01
CA ALA A 25 9.02 -4.65 9.00
C ALA A 25 9.63 -4.98 7.62
N GLY A 26 9.42 -4.13 6.60
CA GLY A 26 9.90 -4.38 5.23
C GLY A 26 9.18 -5.51 4.51
N MET A 27 7.92 -5.79 4.89
CA MET A 27 7.07 -6.85 4.32
C MET A 27 5.89 -6.27 3.51
N PRO A 28 6.12 -5.49 2.44
CA PRO A 28 5.06 -4.82 1.71
C PRO A 28 4.15 -5.79 0.93
N PHE A 29 4.63 -6.98 0.55
CA PHE A 29 3.79 -7.99 -0.09
C PHE A 29 2.72 -8.51 0.87
N HIS A 30 3.09 -8.76 2.13
CA HIS A 30 2.16 -9.17 3.16
C HIS A 30 1.15 -8.08 3.49
N ALA A 31 1.58 -6.81 3.50
CA ALA A 31 0.66 -5.69 3.65
C ALA A 31 -0.34 -5.61 2.48
N HIS A 32 0.10 -5.90 1.25
CA HIS A 32 -0.78 -6.03 0.09
C HIS A 32 -1.86 -7.09 0.31
N GLU A 33 -1.50 -8.27 0.83
CA GLU A 33 -2.48 -9.34 1.13
C GLU A 33 -3.53 -8.88 2.15
N VAL A 34 -3.11 -8.19 3.21
CA VAL A 34 -4.02 -7.64 4.24
C VAL A 34 -5.04 -6.67 3.62
N PHE A 35 -4.61 -5.80 2.72
CA PHE A 35 -5.52 -4.89 2.01
C PHE A 35 -6.39 -5.59 0.99
N GLU A 36 -5.87 -6.61 0.30
CA GLU A 36 -6.64 -7.40 -0.67
C GLU A 36 -7.76 -8.18 0.02
N ASP A 37 -7.49 -8.78 1.18
CA ASP A 37 -8.51 -9.44 2.00
C ASP A 37 -9.59 -8.44 2.43
N ALA A 38 -9.19 -7.27 2.94
CA ALA A 38 -10.14 -6.21 3.32
C ALA A 38 -10.97 -5.69 2.14
N TRP A 39 -10.40 -5.67 0.93
CA TRP A 39 -11.13 -5.34 -0.29
C TRP A 39 -12.19 -6.41 -0.62
N LYS A 40 -11.81 -7.70 -0.55
CA LYS A 40 -12.70 -8.81 -0.91
C LYS A 40 -13.82 -9.05 0.11
N SER A 41 -13.56 -8.80 1.39
CA SER A 41 -14.53 -9.07 2.47
C SER A 41 -15.25 -7.82 3.00
N GLY A 42 -14.77 -6.63 2.66
CA GLY A 42 -15.27 -5.35 3.18
C GLY A 42 -16.50 -4.81 2.44
N PRO A 43 -17.10 -3.72 2.95
CA PRO A 43 -18.20 -3.04 2.28
C PRO A 43 -17.75 -2.42 0.95
N GLU A 44 -18.62 -2.45 -0.05
CA GLU A 44 -18.33 -1.95 -1.41
C GLU A 44 -17.88 -0.48 -1.41
N ALA A 45 -18.45 0.35 -0.52
CA ALA A 45 -18.08 1.75 -0.37
C ALA A 45 -16.60 1.96 0.01
N ALA A 46 -15.97 0.99 0.69
CA ALA A 46 -14.56 1.04 1.07
C ALA A 46 -13.62 0.36 0.04
N ALA A 47 -14.16 -0.32 -0.97
CA ALA A 47 -13.38 -1.04 -1.96
C ALA A 47 -12.36 -0.16 -2.72
N PRO A 48 -12.67 1.10 -3.11
CA PRO A 48 -11.68 1.97 -3.73
C PRO A 48 -10.44 2.19 -2.86
N LEU A 49 -10.63 2.44 -1.57
CA LEU A 49 -9.53 2.62 -0.61
C LEU A 49 -8.68 1.35 -0.53
N TRP A 50 -9.28 0.20 -0.22
CA TRP A 50 -8.54 -1.04 0.00
C TRP A 50 -7.78 -1.49 -1.25
N ARG A 51 -8.41 -1.37 -2.42
CA ARG A 51 -7.75 -1.67 -3.70
C ARG A 51 -6.57 -0.74 -3.97
N GLY A 52 -6.70 0.56 -3.69
CA GLY A 52 -5.62 1.52 -3.85
C GLY A 52 -4.45 1.25 -2.91
N LEU A 53 -4.71 1.00 -1.63
CA LEU A 53 -3.69 0.62 -0.64
C LEU A 53 -2.98 -0.69 -1.00
N ALA A 54 -3.73 -1.69 -1.48
CA ALA A 54 -3.16 -2.93 -2.00
C ALA A 54 -2.21 -2.68 -3.18
N GLN A 55 -2.56 -1.75 -4.09
CA GLN A 55 -1.70 -1.35 -5.21
C GLN A 55 -0.43 -0.62 -4.77
N LEU A 56 -0.53 0.27 -3.78
CA LEU A 56 0.62 0.95 -3.20
C LEU A 56 1.62 -0.04 -2.60
N ALA A 57 1.13 -0.99 -1.79
CA ALA A 57 1.97 -1.99 -1.12
C ALA A 57 2.65 -2.95 -2.12
N VAL A 58 1.93 -3.43 -3.14
CA VAL A 58 2.56 -4.26 -4.19
C VAL A 58 3.48 -3.44 -5.10
N GLY A 59 3.19 -2.14 -5.32
CA GLY A 59 4.10 -1.21 -6.01
C GLY A 59 5.45 -1.08 -5.30
N LEU A 60 5.44 -0.91 -3.97
CA LEU A 60 6.65 -0.93 -3.15
C LEU A 60 7.36 -2.28 -3.20
N THR A 61 6.62 -3.40 -3.19
CA THR A 61 7.19 -4.75 -3.36
C THR A 61 7.98 -4.88 -4.67
N HIS A 62 7.42 -4.38 -5.79
CA HIS A 62 8.08 -4.42 -7.09
C HIS A 62 9.34 -3.55 -7.11
N ALA A 63 9.26 -2.33 -6.57
CA ALA A 63 10.41 -1.44 -6.48
C ALA A 63 11.55 -2.06 -5.64
N ALA A 64 11.22 -2.69 -4.52
CA ALA A 64 12.20 -3.36 -3.65
C ALA A 64 12.80 -4.64 -4.26
N ARG A 65 12.15 -5.25 -5.25
CA ARG A 65 12.66 -6.42 -5.99
C ARG A 65 13.37 -6.05 -7.30
N GLY A 66 13.65 -4.77 -7.52
CA GLY A 66 14.34 -4.28 -8.72
C GLY A 66 13.46 -4.14 -9.96
N ASN A 67 12.16 -4.43 -9.88
CA ASN A 67 11.20 -4.07 -10.93
C ASN A 67 10.71 -2.64 -10.70
N THR A 68 11.63 -1.68 -10.81
CA THR A 68 11.42 -0.28 -10.43
C THR A 68 10.45 0.45 -11.35
N VAL A 69 10.52 0.22 -12.66
CA VAL A 69 9.55 0.75 -13.64
C VAL A 69 8.13 0.22 -13.36
N GLY A 70 8.00 -1.09 -13.11
CA GLY A 70 6.71 -1.70 -12.76
C GLY A 70 6.17 -1.19 -11.43
N GLY A 71 7.04 -1.06 -10.43
CA GLY A 71 6.72 -0.51 -9.12
C GLY A 71 6.20 0.94 -9.22
N ALA A 72 6.90 1.79 -9.97
CA ALA A 72 6.48 3.18 -10.20
C ALA A 72 5.09 3.29 -10.84
N ARG A 73 4.76 2.39 -11.78
CA ARG A 73 3.44 2.36 -12.42
C ARG A 73 2.33 1.99 -11.42
N LEU A 74 2.59 1.00 -10.57
CA LEU A 74 1.64 0.55 -9.54
C LEU A 74 1.44 1.61 -8.45
N LEU A 75 2.51 2.26 -7.99
CA LEU A 75 2.46 3.36 -7.03
C LEU A 75 1.58 4.51 -7.54
N ARG A 76 1.79 4.96 -8.78
CA ARG A 76 0.96 6.02 -9.40
C ARG A 76 -0.49 5.61 -9.54
N ARG A 77 -0.76 4.36 -9.95
CA ARG A 77 -2.13 3.86 -10.08
C ARG A 77 -2.84 3.77 -8.73
N GLY A 78 -2.16 3.27 -7.70
CA GLY A 78 -2.70 3.21 -6.34
C GLY A 78 -3.01 4.60 -5.80
N ALA A 79 -2.11 5.57 -5.99
CA ALA A 79 -2.31 6.97 -5.62
C ALA A 79 -3.54 7.59 -6.30
N ALA A 80 -3.65 7.46 -7.62
CA ALA A 80 -4.80 7.95 -8.37
C ALA A 80 -6.12 7.26 -7.96
N GLY A 81 -6.05 6.03 -7.46
CA GLY A 81 -7.21 5.28 -6.98
C GLY A 81 -7.74 5.73 -5.62
N ILE A 82 -6.91 6.41 -4.81
CA ILE A 82 -7.30 6.91 -3.48
C ILE A 82 -7.40 8.44 -3.41
N GLU A 83 -6.90 9.15 -4.42
CA GLU A 83 -6.96 10.61 -4.50
C GLU A 83 -8.41 11.11 -4.39
N GLY A 84 -8.65 12.09 -3.51
CA GLY A 84 -9.97 12.67 -3.27
C GLY A 84 -10.88 11.84 -2.34
N LEU A 85 -10.41 10.74 -1.75
CA LEU A 85 -11.12 10.03 -0.68
C LEU A 85 -11.00 10.74 0.69
N ASP A 86 -11.00 12.08 0.68
CA ASP A 86 -10.76 12.91 1.85
C ASP A 86 -11.84 12.72 2.93
N GLY A 87 -11.41 12.70 4.20
CA GLY A 87 -12.30 12.75 5.35
C GLY A 87 -13.08 11.46 5.63
N VAL A 88 -12.39 10.41 6.13
CA VAL A 88 -12.95 9.20 6.77
C VAL A 88 -13.07 7.97 5.85
N PRO A 89 -11.97 7.23 5.66
CA PRO A 89 -12.08 5.87 6.18
C PRO A 89 -10.91 5.55 7.12
N TYR A 90 -11.26 5.22 8.36
CA TYR A 90 -10.43 4.39 9.23
C TYR A 90 -9.08 4.98 9.68
N GLY A 91 -8.93 6.31 9.62
CA GLY A 91 -7.74 7.03 10.09
C GLY A 91 -6.57 7.04 9.09
N VAL A 92 -6.83 6.75 7.81
CA VAL A 92 -5.79 6.71 6.76
C VAL A 92 -5.42 8.13 6.31
N ASP A 93 -4.12 8.44 6.25
CA ASP A 93 -3.56 9.70 5.71
C ASP A 93 -3.47 9.62 4.17
N VAL A 94 -4.62 9.74 3.51
CA VAL A 94 -4.71 9.71 2.04
C VAL A 94 -3.81 10.77 1.38
N PRO A 95 -3.83 12.06 1.79
CA PRO A 95 -2.93 13.06 1.21
C PRO A 95 -1.44 12.72 1.41
N GLY A 96 -1.09 12.18 2.58
CA GLY A 96 0.23 11.60 2.87
C GLY A 96 0.67 10.56 1.86
N LEU A 97 -0.19 9.56 1.65
CA LEU A 97 0.08 8.42 0.79
C LEU A 97 0.17 8.80 -0.68
N VAL A 98 -0.69 9.70 -1.17
CA VAL A 98 -0.64 10.18 -2.55
C VAL A 98 0.69 10.88 -2.84
N ARG A 99 1.14 11.76 -1.93
CA ARG A 99 2.42 12.46 -2.05
C ARG A 99 3.59 11.47 -2.03
N TRP A 100 3.63 10.59 -1.03
CA TRP A 100 4.67 9.56 -0.89
C TRP A 100 4.79 8.69 -2.13
N ALA A 101 3.65 8.22 -2.67
CA ALA A 101 3.63 7.36 -3.84
C ALA A 101 4.15 8.09 -5.09
N GLY A 102 3.78 9.37 -5.26
CA GLY A 102 4.28 10.21 -6.35
C GLY A 102 5.79 10.42 -6.29
N GLU A 103 6.32 10.75 -5.11
CA GLU A 103 7.76 10.96 -4.89
C GLU A 103 8.57 9.69 -5.11
N LEU A 104 8.16 8.56 -4.52
CA LEU A 104 8.83 7.28 -4.69
C LEU A 104 8.77 6.82 -6.15
N ALA A 105 7.61 6.93 -6.80
CA ALA A 105 7.47 6.61 -8.22
C ALA A 105 8.35 7.49 -9.10
N GLY A 106 8.54 8.77 -8.74
CA GLY A 106 9.49 9.67 -9.40
C GLY A 106 10.93 9.17 -9.30
N ARG A 107 11.38 8.80 -8.10
CA ARG A 107 12.76 8.31 -7.87
C ARG A 107 13.08 7.01 -8.61
N VAL A 108 12.11 6.11 -8.74
CA VAL A 108 12.32 4.75 -9.28
C VAL A 108 11.90 4.59 -10.74
N ALA A 109 11.28 5.59 -11.37
CA ALA A 109 10.72 5.47 -12.73
C ALA A 109 11.75 5.16 -13.82
N ASP A 110 12.99 5.59 -13.66
CA ASP A 110 14.02 5.51 -14.71
C ASP A 110 14.88 4.24 -14.61
N GLY A 111 14.40 3.20 -13.94
CA GLY A 111 15.15 1.95 -13.81
C GLY A 111 16.31 2.02 -12.80
N GLY A 112 16.19 2.92 -11.82
CA GLY A 112 17.15 3.03 -10.71
C GLY A 112 17.27 1.75 -9.87
N PRO A 113 18.19 1.71 -8.89
CA PRO A 113 18.39 0.53 -8.06
C PRO A 113 17.12 0.18 -7.25
N ALA A 114 17.04 -1.09 -6.84
CA ALA A 114 16.01 -1.52 -5.92
C ALA A 114 16.03 -0.69 -4.62
N VAL A 115 14.85 -0.40 -4.09
CA VAL A 115 14.73 0.36 -2.85
C VAL A 115 14.66 -0.55 -1.63
N ASP A 116 15.04 -0.04 -0.46
CA ASP A 116 14.81 -0.71 0.80
C ASP A 116 13.34 -0.51 1.22
N ALA A 117 12.58 -1.60 1.27
CA ALA A 117 11.14 -1.52 1.55
C ALA A 117 10.81 -0.98 2.95
N ALA A 118 11.63 -1.29 3.97
CA ALA A 118 11.39 -0.82 5.33
C ALA A 118 11.71 0.68 5.45
N ARG A 119 12.78 1.15 4.78
CA ARG A 119 13.13 2.58 4.75
C ARG A 119 12.15 3.43 3.98
N GLU A 120 11.55 2.87 2.93
CA GLU A 120 10.55 3.55 2.10
C GLU A 120 9.11 3.33 2.60
N ALA A 121 8.92 2.64 3.73
CA ALA A 121 7.61 2.35 4.28
C ALA A 121 6.84 3.65 4.58
N PRO A 122 5.62 3.84 4.04
CA PRO A 122 4.83 5.01 4.36
C PRO A 122 4.20 4.91 5.74
N ARG A 123 3.77 6.06 6.28
CA ARG A 123 2.79 6.10 7.36
C ARG A 123 1.41 6.04 6.75
N LEU A 124 0.67 4.98 7.07
CA LEU A 124 -0.70 4.78 6.59
C LEU A 124 -1.68 5.71 7.29
N GLY A 125 -1.41 6.10 8.54
CA GLY A 125 -2.26 6.95 9.35
C GLY A 125 -1.51 7.53 10.54
N GLY A 126 -2.15 8.46 11.25
CA GLY A 126 -1.67 9.09 12.50
C GLY A 126 -2.20 8.37 13.73
#